data_AF-A0A059PII7-F1
#
_entry.id   AF-A0A059PII7-F1
#
_cell.length_a   1.000
_cell.length_b   1.000
_cell.length_c   1.000
_cell.angle_alpha   90.00
_cell.angle_beta   90.00
_cell.angle_gamma   90.00
#
_symmetry.space_group_name_H-M   'P 1'
#
loop_
_entity.id
_entity.type
_entity.pdbx_description
1 polymer ?
#
loop_
_entity_poly.entity_id
_entity_poly.type
_entity_poly.pdbx_seq_one_letter_code
_entity_poly.pdbx_strand_id
1 'polypeptide(L)'
;TLKEVIVDTSCGAALLRGAHIYAPGVLAMESNTQLQECVNVYADLAGKCKRGMTTRYENSEKVYVGVGKVLMQRYQLYNDKDEAPTGIAVEMQSNVSGVPSLGDLSSADALLQNLPSIVCVRVLDPQPGERILDMCAAPGNKTTHIAELMGDQGCVVALDNSASRVRGMLGKLGNNYRSIQAHVF
;
A
#
# COMPACT_ATOMS: atom_id res chain seq x y z
N THR A 1 16.94 14.72 -20.74
CA THR A 1 16.42 14.43 -19.38
C THR A 1 15.33 13.39 -19.51
N LEU A 2 15.20 12.45 -18.56
CA LEU A 2 14.10 11.49 -18.58
C LEU A 2 12.75 12.20 -18.46
N LYS A 3 11.71 11.58 -19.02
CA LYS A 3 10.32 12.01 -18.86
C LYS A 3 9.88 11.85 -17.40
N GLU A 4 8.82 12.55 -17.03
CA GLU A 4 8.33 12.57 -15.64
C GLU A 4 7.02 11.80 -15.45
N VAL A 5 6.95 11.08 -14.34
CA VAL A 5 5.73 10.56 -13.75
C VAL A 5 5.52 11.23 -12.39
N ILE A 6 4.31 11.72 -12.15
CA ILE A 6 3.93 12.38 -10.91
C ILE A 6 2.97 11.48 -10.13
N VAL A 7 3.22 11.35 -8.84
CA VAL A 7 2.35 10.65 -7.89
C VAL A 7 1.94 11.59 -6.75
N ASP A 8 0.90 11.23 -5.99
CA ASP A 8 0.54 11.97 -4.79
C ASP A 8 1.56 11.75 -3.65
N THR A 9 1.42 12.52 -2.58
CA THR A 9 2.30 12.43 -1.40
C THR A 9 2.27 11.04 -0.73
N SER A 10 1.10 10.40 -0.67
CA SER A 10 0.91 9.10 -0.01
C SER A 10 1.60 7.98 -0.78
N CYS A 11 1.41 7.96 -2.11
CA CYS A 11 2.10 7.08 -3.03
C CYS A 11 3.61 7.33 -2.97
N GLY A 12 4.06 8.59 -3.01
CA GLY A 12 5.48 8.95 -2.83
C GLY A 12 6.09 8.35 -1.56
N ALA A 13 5.41 8.45 -0.42
CA ALA A 13 5.85 7.83 0.83
C ALA A 13 5.87 6.29 0.78
N ALA A 14 5.01 5.65 -0.02
CA ALA A 14 5.06 4.21 -0.25
C ALA A 14 6.27 3.81 -1.13
N LEU A 15 6.61 4.59 -2.14
CA LEU A 15 7.78 4.35 -3.00
C LEU A 15 9.08 4.44 -2.21
N LEU A 16 9.18 5.39 -1.26
CA LEU A 16 10.31 5.48 -0.32
C LEU A 16 10.40 4.29 0.64
N ARG A 17 9.35 3.46 0.73
CA ARG A 17 9.34 2.20 1.48
C ARG A 17 9.49 0.97 0.58
N GLY A 18 9.92 1.16 -0.67
CA GLY A 18 10.21 0.07 -1.61
C GLY A 18 9.05 -0.35 -2.51
N ALA A 19 7.91 0.37 -2.50
CA ALA A 19 6.79 0.01 -3.37
C ALA A 19 7.05 0.36 -4.85
N HIS A 20 6.33 -0.32 -5.75
CA HIS A 20 6.15 0.10 -7.14
C HIS A 20 4.95 1.06 -7.28
N ILE A 21 4.83 1.74 -8.42
CA ILE A 21 3.67 2.60 -8.68
C ILE A 21 2.58 1.75 -9.35
N TYR A 22 1.47 1.55 -8.64
CA TYR A 22 0.27 0.94 -9.20
C TYR A 22 -0.53 1.95 -10.01
N ALA A 23 -1.30 1.49 -10.99
CA ALA A 23 -2.06 2.34 -11.90
C ALA A 23 -2.90 3.44 -11.21
N PRO A 24 -3.62 3.18 -10.10
CA PRO A 24 -4.36 4.24 -9.40
C PRO A 24 -3.47 5.33 -8.79
N GLY A 25 -2.20 5.04 -8.50
CA GLY A 25 -1.26 5.98 -7.90
C GLY A 25 -0.63 6.95 -8.90
N VAL A 26 -0.77 6.72 -10.21
CA VAL A 26 -0.26 7.63 -11.23
C VAL A 26 -1.18 8.85 -11.33
N LEU A 27 -0.70 10.04 -10.94
CA LEU A 27 -1.42 11.29 -11.14
C LEU A 27 -1.21 11.82 -12.55
N ALA A 28 0.04 11.96 -12.98
CA ALA A 28 0.38 12.48 -14.30
C ALA A 28 1.54 11.71 -14.90
N MET A 29 1.60 11.69 -16.23
CA MET A 29 2.65 11.01 -16.98
C MET A 29 2.93 11.85 -18.24
N GLU A 30 4.17 12.24 -18.46
CA GLU A 30 4.50 13.09 -19.62
C GLU A 30 4.05 12.45 -20.95
N SER A 31 3.59 13.26 -21.91
CA SER A 31 3.15 12.78 -23.22
C SER A 31 4.26 12.02 -23.95
N ASN A 32 3.86 11.12 -24.85
CA ASN A 32 4.78 10.27 -25.63
C ASN A 32 5.63 9.31 -24.77
N THR A 33 5.23 9.07 -23.52
CA THR A 33 5.88 8.06 -22.69
C THR A 33 5.64 6.66 -23.27
N GLN A 34 6.71 5.89 -23.47
CA GLN A 34 6.76 4.57 -24.11
C GLN A 34 6.86 3.46 -23.08
N LEU A 35 6.40 2.26 -23.45
CA LEU A 35 6.61 1.08 -22.61
C LEU A 35 8.11 0.78 -22.50
N GLN A 36 8.49 0.24 -21.34
CA GLN A 36 9.85 -0.17 -20.98
C GLN A 36 10.87 0.97 -20.88
N GLU A 37 10.50 2.23 -21.13
CA GLU A 37 11.43 3.36 -20.97
C GLU A 37 11.59 3.75 -19.48
N CYS A 38 12.72 4.37 -19.17
CA CYS A 38 12.98 4.92 -17.84
C CYS A 38 12.40 6.32 -17.69
N VAL A 39 11.76 6.57 -16.56
CA VAL A 39 11.17 7.86 -16.19
C VAL A 39 11.67 8.29 -14.82
N ASN A 40 11.78 9.61 -14.62
CA ASN A 40 11.94 10.20 -13.31
C ASN A 40 10.58 10.23 -12.61
N VAL A 41 10.55 9.84 -11.34
CA VAL A 41 9.34 9.82 -10.53
C VAL A 41 9.42 10.93 -9.49
N TYR A 42 8.35 11.72 -9.42
CA TYR A 42 8.20 12.80 -8.44
C TYR A 42 6.92 12.65 -7.63
N ALA A 43 6.97 13.05 -6.37
CA ALA A 43 5.80 13.21 -5.52
C ALA A 43 5.37 14.69 -5.50
N ASP A 44 4.09 14.94 -5.72
CA ASP A 44 3.49 16.27 -5.59
C ASP A 44 3.12 16.54 -4.12
N LEU A 45 3.93 17.34 -3.42
CA LEU A 45 3.63 17.73 -2.03
C LEU A 45 2.61 18.86 -1.94
N ALA A 46 2.49 19.68 -2.99
CA ALA A 46 1.52 20.78 -3.03
C ALA A 46 0.07 20.30 -3.25
N GLY A 47 -0.12 19.07 -3.75
CA GLY A 47 -1.43 18.53 -4.10
C GLY A 47 -2.14 19.30 -5.22
N LYS A 48 -1.39 19.95 -6.11
CA LYS A 48 -1.91 20.80 -7.20
C LYS A 48 -1.84 20.11 -8.57
N CYS A 49 -1.13 18.99 -8.69
CA CYS A 49 -1.05 18.22 -9.91
C CYS A 49 -2.42 17.61 -10.25
N LYS A 50 -2.94 17.93 -11.44
CA LYS A 50 -4.21 17.38 -11.91
C LYS A 50 -3.99 15.99 -12.49
N ARG A 51 -4.91 15.07 -12.17
CA ARG A 51 -4.89 13.72 -12.72
C ARG A 51 -5.01 13.76 -14.26
N GLY A 52 -4.22 12.96 -14.95
CA GLY A 52 -4.24 12.83 -16.40
C GLY A 52 -3.43 13.90 -17.15
N MET A 53 -2.78 14.85 -16.46
CA MET A 53 -1.96 15.87 -17.11
C MET A 53 -0.88 15.25 -18.02
N THR A 54 -0.69 15.85 -19.19
CA THR A 54 0.20 15.37 -20.27
C THR A 54 1.52 16.12 -20.33
N THR A 55 1.54 17.37 -19.90
CA THR A 55 2.74 18.21 -19.89
C THR A 55 3.55 17.98 -18.64
N ARG A 56 4.83 18.35 -18.69
CA ARG A 56 5.70 18.37 -17.51
C ARG A 56 5.07 19.23 -16.41
N TYR A 57 5.01 18.69 -15.19
CA TYR A 57 4.47 19.39 -14.04
C TYR A 57 5.53 20.32 -13.47
N GLU A 58 5.33 21.63 -13.57
CA GLU A 58 6.25 22.62 -12.99
C GLU A 58 5.68 23.15 -11.67
N ASN A 59 6.27 22.69 -10.56
CA ASN A 59 5.97 23.16 -9.22
C ASN A 59 7.22 23.01 -8.35
N SER A 60 7.56 24.02 -7.56
CA SER A 60 8.71 24.03 -6.66
C SER A 60 8.63 23.00 -5.52
N GLU A 61 7.43 22.55 -5.18
CA GLU A 61 7.17 21.57 -4.12
C GLU A 61 7.06 20.12 -4.64
N LYS A 62 7.36 19.87 -5.92
CA LYS A 62 7.53 18.49 -6.39
C LYS A 62 8.88 17.95 -5.92
N VAL A 63 8.89 16.75 -5.35
CA VAL A 63 10.10 16.13 -4.80
C VAL A 63 10.47 14.90 -5.62
N TYR A 64 11.74 14.82 -6.02
CA TYR A 64 12.26 13.65 -6.73
C TYR A 64 12.30 12.43 -5.80
N VAL A 65 11.72 11.32 -6.25
CA VAL A 65 11.59 10.08 -5.47
C VAL A 65 12.53 9.00 -6.00
N GLY A 66 12.75 8.94 -7.32
CA GLY A 66 13.58 7.90 -7.92
C GLY A 66 13.39 7.73 -9.43
N VAL A 67 13.92 6.63 -9.95
CA VAL A 67 13.77 6.23 -11.35
C VAL A 67 12.92 4.96 -11.43
N GLY A 68 11.98 4.94 -12.37
CA GLY A 68 11.13 3.78 -12.63
C GLY A 68 11.10 3.42 -14.10
N LYS A 69 10.74 2.15 -14.38
CA LYS A 69 10.52 1.62 -15.71
C LYS A 69 9.03 1.54 -16.00
N VAL A 70 8.60 2.06 -17.14
CA VAL A 70 7.18 2.14 -17.49
C VAL A 70 6.65 0.79 -17.95
N LEU A 71 5.57 0.31 -17.31
CA LEU A 71 4.87 -0.93 -17.65
C LEU A 71 3.45 -0.71 -18.18
N MET A 72 2.89 0.49 -18.01
CA MET A 72 1.59 0.87 -18.56
C MET A 72 1.65 2.20 -19.30
N GLN A 73 0.93 2.30 -20.42
CA GLN A 73 0.78 3.53 -21.17
C GLN A 73 -0.40 4.36 -20.70
N ARG A 74 -0.39 5.65 -21.04
CA ARG A 74 -1.44 6.62 -20.67
C ARG A 74 -2.86 6.17 -21.00
N TYR A 75 -3.09 5.56 -22.17
CA TYR A 75 -4.44 5.10 -22.55
C TYR A 75 -4.96 3.97 -21.64
N GLN A 76 -4.06 3.23 -20.97
CA GLN A 76 -4.44 2.20 -19.99
C GLN A 76 -4.74 2.82 -18.63
N LEU A 77 -4.17 3.99 -18.32
CA LEU A 77 -4.28 4.64 -17.01
C LEU A 77 -5.47 5.61 -16.90
N TYR A 78 -5.86 6.24 -18.01
CA TYR A 78 -6.83 7.35 -18.00
C TYR A 78 -8.03 7.14 -18.92
N ASN A 79 -8.16 5.99 -19.60
CA ASN A 79 -9.38 5.73 -20.36
C ASN A 79 -10.53 5.41 -19.40
N ASP A 80 -11.66 6.12 -19.58
CA ASP A 80 -12.94 5.84 -18.94
C ASP A 80 -13.51 4.51 -19.47
N LYS A 81 -13.03 3.40 -18.91
CA LYS A 81 -13.74 2.13 -18.95
C LYS A 81 -14.45 1.93 -17.61
N ASP A 82 -15.48 1.08 -17.60
CA ASP A 82 -16.26 0.77 -16.39
C ASP A 82 -15.41 0.20 -15.23
N GLU A 83 -14.19 -0.27 -15.53
CA GLU A 83 -13.26 -0.79 -14.54
C GLU A 83 -12.07 0.16 -14.33
N ALA A 84 -11.81 0.50 -13.06
CA ALA A 84 -10.64 1.27 -12.67
C ALA A 84 -9.35 0.49 -13.02
N PRO A 85 -8.31 1.16 -13.55
CA PRO A 85 -7.09 0.46 -13.95
C PRO A 85 -6.35 -0.08 -12.72
N THR A 86 -5.88 -1.33 -12.83
CA THR A 86 -5.17 -2.05 -11.77
C THR A 86 -3.85 -2.60 -12.28
N GLY A 87 -2.98 -3.02 -11.36
CA GLY A 87 -1.65 -3.56 -11.66
C GLY A 87 -0.53 -2.50 -11.60
N ILE A 88 0.70 -2.95 -11.83
CA ILE A 88 1.91 -2.10 -11.74
C ILE A 88 2.03 -1.26 -13.02
N ALA A 89 1.99 0.06 -12.88
CA ALA A 89 2.15 1.01 -13.98
C ALA A 89 3.60 1.43 -14.18
N VAL A 90 4.35 1.57 -13.09
CA VAL A 90 5.78 1.87 -13.13
C VAL A 90 6.51 1.01 -12.10
N GLU A 91 7.42 0.19 -12.59
CA GLU A 91 8.33 -0.61 -11.76
C GLU A 91 9.50 0.25 -11.32
N MET A 92 9.51 0.66 -10.05
CA MET A 92 10.64 1.39 -9.46
C MET A 92 11.93 0.57 -9.58
N GLN A 93 12.96 1.18 -10.19
CA GLN A 93 14.30 0.60 -10.35
C GLN A 93 15.22 1.07 -9.23
N SER A 94 15.07 2.32 -8.81
CA SER A 94 15.75 2.88 -7.64
C SER A 94 14.89 3.97 -7.02
N ASN A 95 15.00 4.11 -5.70
CA ASN A 95 14.42 5.22 -4.95
C ASN A 95 15.53 5.89 -4.12
N VAL A 96 15.29 7.13 -3.70
CA VAL A 96 16.27 7.92 -2.93
C VAL A 96 16.52 7.37 -1.52
N SER A 97 15.61 6.56 -0.98
CA SER A 97 15.79 5.95 0.34
C SER A 97 16.67 4.70 0.33
N GLY A 98 16.92 4.10 -0.86
CA GLY A 98 17.66 2.85 -1.00
C GLY A 98 16.90 1.61 -0.49
N VAL A 99 15.63 1.75 -0.12
CA VAL A 99 14.82 0.63 0.38
C VAL A 99 14.41 -0.25 -0.80
N PRO A 100 14.76 -1.55 -0.82
CA PRO A 100 14.40 -2.45 -1.90
C PRO A 100 12.91 -2.78 -1.88
N SER A 101 12.38 -3.18 -3.04
CA SER A 101 11.07 -3.84 -3.11
C SER A 101 11.17 -5.22 -2.50
N LEU A 102 10.23 -5.54 -1.61
CA LEU A 102 10.10 -6.88 -1.01
C LEU A 102 9.30 -7.85 -1.89
N GLY A 103 8.97 -7.43 -3.12
CA GLY A 103 8.25 -8.25 -4.08
C GLY A 103 6.78 -8.48 -3.70
N ASP A 104 6.21 -9.52 -4.27
CA ASP A 104 4.84 -9.93 -3.97
C ASP A 104 4.80 -10.75 -2.68
N LEU A 105 4.17 -10.19 -1.65
CA LEU A 105 3.89 -10.84 -0.37
C LEU A 105 2.43 -11.34 -0.32
N SER A 106 1.86 -11.68 -1.48
CA SER A 106 0.51 -12.26 -1.57
C SER A 106 0.45 -13.70 -1.03
N SER A 107 1.57 -14.43 -1.00
CA SER A 107 1.66 -15.66 -0.23
C SER A 107 1.66 -15.28 1.25
N ALA A 108 0.75 -15.86 2.03
CA ALA A 108 0.47 -15.48 3.42
C ALA A 108 1.64 -15.75 4.42
N ASP A 109 2.88 -15.81 3.95
CA ASP A 109 4.07 -16.17 4.70
C ASP A 109 4.62 -15.00 5.53
N ALA A 110 4.28 -13.75 5.17
CA ALA A 110 4.77 -12.57 5.86
C ALA A 110 3.83 -11.36 5.75
N LEU A 111 3.86 -10.50 6.79
CA LEU A 111 3.11 -9.25 6.83
C LEU A 111 4.05 -8.06 7.07
N LEU A 112 3.91 -7.01 6.25
CA LEU A 112 4.63 -5.76 6.48
C LEU A 112 4.09 -5.06 7.73
N GLN A 113 4.90 -5.03 8.77
CA GLN A 113 4.58 -4.40 10.05
C GLN A 113 5.80 -3.69 10.62
N ASN A 114 5.59 -2.49 11.16
CA ASN A 114 6.66 -1.76 11.81
C ASN A 114 7.08 -2.43 13.14
N LEU A 115 8.34 -2.25 13.52
CA LEU A 115 8.89 -2.80 14.76
C LEU A 115 8.05 -2.48 16.01
N PRO A 116 7.64 -1.22 16.29
CA PRO A 116 6.87 -0.94 17.50
C PRO A 116 5.54 -1.70 17.53
N SER A 117 4.86 -1.88 16.39
CA SER A 117 3.63 -2.68 16.34
C SER A 117 3.88 -4.15 16.64
N ILE A 118 5.02 -4.72 16.21
CA ILE A 118 5.40 -6.10 16.54
C ILE A 118 5.67 -6.21 18.05
N VAL A 119 6.44 -5.26 18.60
CA VAL A 119 6.78 -5.23 20.02
C VAL A 119 5.53 -5.08 20.90
N CYS A 120 4.56 -4.25 20.52
CA CYS A 120 3.30 -4.12 21.28
C CYS A 120 2.60 -5.47 21.52
N VAL A 121 2.52 -6.32 20.49
CA VAL A 121 1.88 -7.64 20.60
C VAL A 121 2.75 -8.61 21.40
N ARG A 122 4.08 -8.52 21.27
CA ARG A 122 5.00 -9.32 22.10
C ARG A 122 4.94 -8.96 23.58
N VAL A 123 4.77 -7.68 23.91
CA VAL A 123 4.62 -7.21 25.30
C VAL A 123 3.25 -7.58 25.87
N LEU A 124 2.20 -7.64 25.04
CA LEU A 124 0.90 -8.17 25.43
C LEU A 124 0.98 -9.65 25.85
N ASP A 125 1.94 -10.39 25.29
CA ASP A 125 2.23 -11.81 25.57
C ASP A 125 0.98 -12.71 25.55
N PRO A 126 0.22 -12.72 24.45
CA PRO A 126 -1.06 -13.44 24.39
C PRO A 126 -0.84 -14.95 24.43
N GLN A 127 -1.55 -15.65 25.31
CA GLN A 127 -1.41 -17.09 25.51
C GLN A 127 -2.53 -17.89 24.79
N PRO A 128 -2.23 -19.12 24.33
CA PRO A 128 -3.25 -20.01 23.77
C PRO A 128 -4.43 -20.21 24.73
N GLY A 129 -5.65 -20.03 24.22
CA GLY A 129 -6.91 -20.19 24.97
C GLY A 129 -7.43 -18.91 25.63
N GLU A 130 -6.67 -17.81 25.63
CA GLU A 130 -7.12 -16.53 26.18
C GLU A 130 -8.24 -15.88 25.35
N ARG A 131 -8.91 -14.91 25.97
CA ARG A 131 -9.87 -14.02 25.32
C ARG A 131 -9.33 -12.61 25.32
N ILE A 132 -9.03 -12.07 24.15
CA ILE A 132 -8.37 -10.78 23.97
C ILE A 132 -9.28 -9.84 23.20
N LEU A 133 -9.27 -8.56 23.57
CA LEU A 133 -10.02 -7.49 22.90
C LEU A 133 -9.04 -6.52 22.21
N ASP A 134 -9.18 -6.38 20.90
CA ASP A 134 -8.54 -5.34 20.10
C ASP A 134 -9.60 -4.31 19.68
N MET A 135 -9.63 -3.17 20.36
CA MET A 135 -10.69 -2.17 20.18
C MET A 135 -10.59 -1.34 18.89
N CYS A 136 -9.43 -1.34 18.22
CA CYS A 136 -9.12 -0.53 17.04
C CYS A 136 -8.40 -1.38 15.99
N ALA A 137 -9.01 -2.52 15.64
CA ALA A 137 -8.36 -3.64 14.99
C ALA A 137 -8.02 -3.39 13.52
N ALA A 138 -8.88 -2.72 12.75
CA ALA A 138 -8.69 -2.64 11.31
C ALA A 138 -7.42 -1.82 10.96
N PRO A 139 -6.58 -2.22 10.01
CA PRO A 139 -6.79 -3.26 9.00
C PRO A 139 -6.46 -4.70 9.43
N GLY A 140 -6.09 -4.96 10.68
CA GLY A 140 -5.99 -6.31 11.26
C GLY A 140 -4.59 -6.81 11.59
N ASN A 141 -3.51 -6.07 11.29
CA ASN A 141 -2.13 -6.60 11.40
C ASN A 141 -1.74 -7.03 12.84
N LYS A 142 -2.17 -6.28 13.86
CA LYS A 142 -1.91 -6.68 15.26
C LYS A 142 -2.82 -7.81 15.68
N THR A 143 -4.08 -7.76 15.26
CA THR A 143 -5.08 -8.79 15.51
C THR A 143 -4.64 -10.16 14.98
N THR A 144 -4.12 -10.22 13.75
CA THR A 144 -3.56 -11.45 13.17
C THR A 144 -2.33 -11.90 13.94
N HIS A 145 -1.42 -10.98 14.27
CA HIS A 145 -0.22 -11.31 15.04
C HIS A 145 -0.56 -11.85 16.44
N ILE A 146 -1.61 -11.34 17.10
CA ILE A 146 -2.13 -11.88 18.36
C ILE A 146 -2.61 -13.32 18.14
N ALA A 147 -3.46 -13.55 17.14
CA ALA A 147 -3.97 -14.88 16.83
C ALA A 147 -2.86 -15.87 16.50
N GLU A 148 -1.81 -15.44 15.78
CA GLU A 148 -0.62 -16.25 15.46
C GLU A 148 0.15 -16.67 16.71
N LEU A 149 0.41 -15.74 17.65
CA LEU A 149 1.10 -16.08 18.90
C LEU A 149 0.29 -17.02 19.80
N MET A 150 -1.04 -16.93 19.74
CA MET A 150 -1.96 -17.84 20.43
C MET A 150 -2.10 -19.20 19.71
N GLY A 151 -1.42 -19.41 18.57
CA GLY A 151 -1.57 -20.62 17.76
C GLY A 151 -2.99 -20.81 17.21
N ASP A 152 -3.69 -19.71 16.97
CA ASP A 152 -5.12 -19.64 16.61
C ASP A 152 -6.03 -20.41 17.61
N GLN A 153 -5.60 -20.54 18.87
CA GLN A 153 -6.38 -21.14 19.96
C GLN A 153 -6.87 -20.06 20.92
N GLY A 154 -8.18 -19.97 21.15
CA GLY A 154 -8.78 -18.94 22.00
C GLY A 154 -9.72 -18.04 21.21
N CYS A 155 -9.83 -16.77 21.63
CA CYS A 155 -10.73 -15.81 21.01
C CYS A 155 -10.13 -14.40 21.00
N VAL A 156 -10.06 -13.79 19.82
CA VAL A 156 -9.68 -12.38 19.64
C VAL A 156 -10.89 -11.61 19.15
N VAL A 157 -11.48 -10.77 19.99
CA VAL A 157 -12.56 -9.87 19.63
C VAL A 157 -11.95 -8.62 19.02
N ALA A 158 -12.22 -8.38 17.74
CA ALA A 158 -11.63 -7.31 16.94
C ALA A 158 -12.69 -6.27 16.57
N LEU A 159 -12.56 -5.05 17.07
CA LEU A 159 -13.51 -3.97 16.87
C LEU A 159 -12.92 -2.85 16.01
N ASP A 160 -13.71 -2.23 15.15
CA ASP A 160 -13.38 -0.96 14.51
C ASP A 160 -14.67 -0.21 14.16
N ASN A 161 -14.67 1.12 14.29
CA ASN A 161 -15.86 1.92 14.02
C ASN A 161 -16.20 2.04 12.51
N SER A 162 -15.25 1.69 11.64
CA SER A 162 -15.41 1.83 10.19
C SER A 162 -15.82 0.52 9.56
N ALA A 163 -17.09 0.43 9.17
CA ALA A 163 -17.62 -0.74 8.46
C ALA A 163 -16.84 -1.08 7.17
N SER A 164 -16.30 -0.08 6.45
CA SER A 164 -15.49 -0.34 5.26
C SER A 164 -14.14 -0.96 5.62
N ARG A 165 -13.49 -0.51 6.69
CA ARG A 165 -12.21 -1.05 7.16
C ARG A 165 -12.39 -2.46 7.74
N VAL A 166 -13.47 -2.73 8.48
CA VAL A 166 -13.80 -4.09 8.95
C VAL A 166 -14.03 -5.03 7.78
N ARG A 167 -14.80 -4.63 6.75
CA ARG A 167 -14.96 -5.45 5.54
C ARG A 167 -13.63 -5.72 4.84
N GLY A 168 -12.77 -4.70 4.72
CA GLY A 168 -11.44 -4.84 4.14
C GLY A 168 -10.53 -5.78 4.93
N MET A 169 -10.59 -5.72 6.27
CA MET A 169 -9.89 -6.64 7.17
C MET A 169 -10.40 -8.08 6.98
N LEU A 170 -11.72 -8.30 7.02
CA LEU A 170 -12.32 -9.63 6.81
C LEU A 170 -11.93 -10.22 5.45
N GLY A 171 -11.90 -9.41 4.39
CA GLY A 171 -11.43 -9.85 3.07
C GLY A 171 -9.97 -10.29 3.05
N LYS A 172 -9.11 -9.67 3.86
CA LYS A 172 -7.69 -10.06 4.01
C LYS A 172 -7.51 -11.31 4.88
N LEU A 173 -8.30 -11.43 5.95
CA LEU A 173 -8.25 -12.57 6.85
C LEU A 173 -8.72 -13.85 6.14
N GLY A 174 -9.71 -13.74 5.25
CA GLY A 174 -10.31 -14.90 4.60
C GLY A 174 -10.79 -15.93 5.64
N ASN A 175 -10.42 -17.20 5.43
CA ASN A 175 -10.69 -18.30 6.37
C ASN A 175 -9.43 -18.73 7.14
N ASN A 176 -8.40 -17.88 7.22
CA ASN A 176 -7.09 -18.26 7.75
C ASN A 176 -7.03 -18.31 9.28
N TYR A 177 -7.94 -17.61 9.98
CA TYR A 177 -7.97 -17.56 11.44
C TYR A 177 -9.37 -17.87 11.96
N ARG A 178 -9.47 -18.83 12.88
CA ARG A 178 -10.74 -19.24 13.51
C ARG A 178 -10.98 -18.52 14.83
N SER A 179 -9.92 -18.06 15.48
CA SER A 179 -10.00 -17.38 16.77
C SER A 179 -10.50 -15.93 16.68
N ILE A 180 -10.44 -15.30 15.51
CA ILE A 180 -10.78 -13.87 15.33
C ILE A 180 -12.29 -13.67 15.11
N GLN A 181 -12.90 -12.83 15.93
CA GLN A 181 -14.30 -12.39 15.82
C GLN A 181 -14.33 -10.88 15.58
N ALA A 182 -14.61 -10.46 14.34
CA ALA A 182 -14.58 -9.05 13.95
C ALA A 182 -15.97 -8.40 13.97
N HIS A 183 -16.09 -7.21 14.57
CA HIS A 183 -17.33 -6.46 14.67
C HIS A 183 -17.14 -4.98 14.37
N VAL A 184 -18.22 -4.34 13.90
CA VAL A 184 -18.35 -2.88 13.86
C VAL A 184 -19.08 -2.44 15.12
N PHE A 185 -18.68 -1.33 15.72
CA PHE A 185 -19.34 -0.74 16.88
C PHE A 185 -19.63 0.75 16.68
#